data_AF-A0A1C6F615-F1
#
_entry.id   AF-A0A1C6F615-F1
#
_cell.length_a   1.000
_cell.length_b   1.000
_cell.length_c   1.000
_cell.angle_alpha   90.00
_cell.angle_beta   90.00
_cell.angle_gamma   90.00
#
_symmetry.space_group_name_H-M   'P 1'
#
loop_
_entity.id
_entity.type
_entity.pdbx_description
1 polymer ?
#
loop_
_entity_poly.entity_id
_entity_poly.type
_entity_poly.pdbx_seq_one_letter_code
_entity_poly.pdbx_strand_id
1 'polypeptide(L)'
;MEINVERLRELVKEMDEILSGAKQELNDKYREFVKQYVTENGSVLDEIKQKDLWKKLSKVTGTNISLGKQLKEMAVGYAYLPSNKSWKDMKIDLEQFNLPF
;
A
#
# COMPACT_ATOMS: atom_id res chain seq x y z
N MET A 1 -31.41 20.33 -26.78
CA MET A 1 -31.00 19.10 -26.09
C MET A 1 -30.80 19.50 -24.64
N GLU A 2 -31.77 19.24 -23.77
CA GLU A 2 -31.61 19.52 -22.35
C GLU A 2 -30.73 18.44 -21.73
N ILE A 3 -29.62 18.88 -21.15
CA ILE A 3 -28.74 18.00 -20.38
C ILE A 3 -29.44 17.74 -19.05
N ASN A 4 -29.78 16.48 -18.78
CA ASN A 4 -30.31 16.08 -17.48
C ASN A 4 -29.15 16.06 -16.46
N VAL A 5 -28.98 17.18 -15.77
CA VAL A 5 -27.92 17.40 -14.77
C VAL A 5 -27.99 16.38 -13.63
N GLU A 6 -29.19 15.92 -13.26
CA GLU A 6 -29.34 14.95 -12.18
C GLU A 6 -28.82 13.57 -12.60
N ARG A 7 -29.11 13.15 -13.84
CA ARG A 7 -28.54 11.92 -14.40
C ARG A 7 -27.02 11.98 -14.51
N LEU A 8 -26.44 13.15 -14.81
CA LEU A 8 -24.98 13.32 -14.81
C LEU A 8 -24.38 13.17 -13.42
N ARG A 9 -25.04 13.67 -12.37
CA ARG A 9 -24.57 13.53 -10.98
C ARG A 9 -24.60 12.08 -10.50
N GLU A 10 -25.63 11.33 -10.87
CA GLU A 10 -25.70 9.90 -10.58
C GLU A 10 -24.55 9.13 -11.25
N LEU A 11 -24.30 9.38 -12.54
CA LEU A 11 -23.21 8.74 -13.27
C LEU A 11 -21.84 9.06 -12.67
N VAL A 12 -21.61 10.29 -12.22
CA VAL A 12 -20.35 10.66 -11.53
C VAL A 12 -20.18 9.87 -10.23
N LYS A 13 -21.25 9.71 -9.44
CA LYS A 13 -21.20 8.91 -8.20
C LYS A 13 -20.92 7.44 -8.48
N GLU A 14 -21.61 6.85 -9.45
CA GLU A 14 -21.39 5.46 -9.87
C GLU A 14 -19.94 5.24 -10.32
N MET A 15 -19.37 6.19 -11.08
CA MET A 15 -17.96 6.15 -11.49
C MET A 15 -17.00 6.23 -10.30
N ASP A 16 -17.24 7.14 -9.35
CA ASP A 16 -16.42 7.28 -8.15
C ASP A 16 -16.46 6.01 -7.29
N GLU A 17 -17.63 5.39 -7.14
CA GLU A 17 -17.81 4.12 -6.41
C GLU A 17 -17.03 2.98 -7.08
N ILE A 18 -17.16 2.82 -8.41
CA ILE A 18 -16.41 1.81 -9.17
C ILE A 18 -14.90 2.02 -9.03
N LEU A 19 -14.43 3.27 -9.18
CA LEU A 19 -13.01 3.60 -9.05
C LEU A 19 -12.50 3.36 -7.63
N SER A 20 -13.32 3.65 -6.62
CA SER A 20 -12.98 3.41 -5.21
C SER A 20 -12.86 1.91 -4.90
N GLY A 21 -13.79 1.09 -5.39
CA GLY A 21 -13.77 -0.37 -5.23
C GLY A 21 -12.56 -1.00 -5.92
N ALA A 22 -12.28 -0.60 -7.17
CA ALA A 22 -11.11 -1.08 -7.91
C ALA A 22 -9.78 -0.70 -7.21
N LYS A 23 -9.71 0.51 -6.65
CA LYS A 23 -8.54 0.96 -5.87
C LYS A 23 -8.37 0.16 -4.58
N GLN A 24 -9.48 -0.17 -3.91
CA GLN A 24 -9.44 -0.98 -2.68
C GLN A 24 -8.96 -2.40 -2.96
N GLU A 25 -9.51 -3.08 -3.98
CA GLU A 25 -9.10 -4.44 -4.34
C GLU A 25 -7.60 -4.50 -4.71
N LEU A 26 -7.11 -3.46 -5.40
CA LEU A 26 -5.70 -3.35 -5.75
C LEU A 26 -4.81 -3.17 -4.51
N ASN A 27 -5.24 -2.31 -3.58
CA ASN A 27 -4.56 -2.11 -2.30
C ASN A 27 -4.52 -3.40 -1.46
N ASP A 28 -5.57 -4.21 -1.48
CA ASP A 28 -5.61 -5.50 -0.78
C ASP A 28 -4.58 -6.48 -1.35
N LYS A 29 -4.47 -6.58 -2.68
CA LYS A 29 -3.43 -7.41 -3.33
C LYS A 29 -2.03 -6.97 -2.94
N TYR A 30 -1.79 -5.66 -2.87
CA TYR A 30 -0.47 -5.15 -2.49
C TYR A 30 -0.18 -5.35 -1.00
N ARG A 31 -1.18 -5.22 -0.12
CA ARG A 31 -1.06 -5.57 1.30
C ARG A 31 -0.69 -7.04 1.48
N GLU A 32 -1.36 -7.94 0.77
CA GLU A 32 -1.05 -9.38 0.81
C GLU A 32 0.38 -9.66 0.31
N PHE A 33 0.83 -8.96 -0.73
CA PHE A 33 2.22 -9.04 -1.18
C PHE A 33 3.22 -8.64 -0.08
N VAL A 34 2.97 -7.52 0.62
CA VAL A 34 3.82 -7.10 1.74
C VAL A 34 3.79 -8.14 2.86
N LYS A 35 2.62 -8.68 3.20
CA LYS A 35 2.44 -9.72 4.22
C LYS A 35 3.25 -10.99 3.91
N GLN A 36 3.19 -11.47 2.68
CA GLN A 36 3.97 -12.64 2.23
C GLN A 36 5.47 -12.35 2.35
N TYR A 37 5.90 -11.18 1.87
CA TYR A 37 7.30 -10.78 1.95
C TYR A 37 7.86 -10.80 3.38
N VAL A 38 7.15 -10.19 4.33
CA VAL A 38 7.58 -10.12 5.74
C VAL A 38 7.43 -11.45 6.48
N THR A 39 6.55 -12.33 6.02
CA THR A 39 6.44 -13.71 6.54
C THR A 39 7.67 -14.52 6.16
N GLU A 40 8.18 -14.36 4.94
CA GLU A 40 9.37 -15.07 4.45
C GLU A 40 10.68 -14.45 4.97
N ASN A 41 10.75 -13.13 5.09
CA ASN A 41 12.01 -12.41 5.34
C ASN A 41 12.13 -11.84 6.76
N GLY A 42 11.08 -11.97 7.57
CA GLY A 42 10.92 -11.33 8.87
C GLY A 42 10.35 -9.92 8.76
N SER A 43 9.66 -9.48 9.82
CA SER A 43 9.00 -8.16 9.86
C SER A 43 9.94 -6.98 10.12
N VAL A 44 11.20 -7.25 10.47
CA VAL A 44 12.25 -6.23 10.60
C VAL A 44 13.13 -6.26 9.36
N LEU A 45 13.09 -5.16 8.62
CA LEU A 45 13.74 -4.98 7.33
C LEU A 45 14.98 -4.10 7.53
N ASP A 46 16.15 -4.68 7.31
CA ASP A 46 17.40 -3.94 7.13
C ASP A 46 17.41 -3.18 5.78
N GLU A 47 18.50 -2.47 5.50
CA GLU A 47 18.66 -1.71 4.25
C GLU A 47 18.45 -2.57 2.99
N ILE A 48 18.97 -3.80 2.98
CA ILE A 48 18.91 -4.69 1.82
C ILE A 48 17.46 -5.12 1.58
N LYS A 49 16.77 -5.55 2.64
CA LYS A 49 15.37 -5.97 2.58
C LYS A 49 14.44 -4.80 2.24
N GLN A 50 14.69 -3.60 2.78
CA GLN A 50 13.92 -2.41 2.42
C GLN A 50 14.07 -2.08 0.92
N LYS A 51 15.29 -2.14 0.37
CA LYS A 51 15.53 -1.91 -1.06
C LYS A 51 14.91 -3.00 -1.94
N ASP A 52 14.96 -4.26 -1.52
CA ASP A 52 14.35 -5.37 -2.26
C ASP A 52 12.82 -5.28 -2.27
N LEU A 53 12.19 -5.05 -1.12
CA LEU A 53 10.75 -4.83 -1.02
C LEU A 53 10.31 -3.63 -1.86
N TRP A 54 11.05 -2.52 -1.78
CA TRP A 54 10.78 -1.33 -2.61
C TRP A 54 10.82 -1.65 -4.10
N LYS A 55 11.84 -2.35 -4.59
CA LYS A 55 11.94 -2.73 -6.01
C LYS A 55 10.76 -3.59 -6.44
N LYS A 56 10.40 -4.59 -5.64
CA LYS A 56 9.30 -5.50 -5.92
C LYS A 56 7.96 -4.76 -5.95
N LEU A 57 7.68 -3.92 -4.95
CA LEU A 57 6.47 -3.08 -4.92
C LEU A 57 6.43 -2.09 -6.07
N SER A 58 7.55 -1.44 -6.41
CA SER A 58 7.60 -0.49 -7.52
C SER A 58 7.28 -1.16 -8.85
N LYS A 59 7.75 -2.40 -9.06
CA LYS A 59 7.43 -3.20 -10.25
C LYS A 59 5.96 -3.59 -10.31
N VAL A 60 5.35 -3.93 -9.18
CA VAL A 60 3.95 -4.39 -9.09
C VAL A 60 2.95 -3.23 -9.13
N THR A 61 3.30 -2.09 -8.53
CA THR A 61 2.46 -0.88 -8.49
C THR A 61 2.66 0.03 -9.72
N GLY A 62 3.76 -0.13 -10.44
CA GLY A 62 4.17 0.80 -11.50
C GLY A 62 4.59 2.17 -10.96
N THR A 63 4.79 2.31 -9.65
CA THR A 63 5.13 3.58 -9.01
C THR A 63 6.62 3.68 -8.72
N ASN A 64 7.18 4.89 -8.80
CA ASN A 64 8.55 5.20 -8.40
C ASN A 64 8.54 6.17 -7.22
N ILE A 65 7.99 5.73 -6.09
CA ILE A 65 7.92 6.48 -4.84
C ILE A 65 8.65 5.71 -3.72
N SER A 66 8.98 6.39 -2.62
CA SER A 66 9.69 5.75 -1.51
C SER A 66 8.88 4.63 -0.86
N LEU A 67 9.55 3.62 -0.30
CA LEU A 67 8.91 2.48 0.37
C LEU A 67 7.89 2.92 1.43
N GLY A 68 8.27 3.87 2.31
CA GLY A 68 7.35 4.37 3.34
C GLY A 68 6.08 5.01 2.76
N LYS A 69 6.19 5.69 1.60
CA LYS A 69 5.02 6.24 0.91
C LYS A 69 4.15 5.14 0.30
N GLN A 70 4.75 4.13 -0.32
CA GLN A 70 4.02 2.95 -0.81
C GLN A 70 3.23 2.30 0.32
N LEU A 71 3.89 2.01 1.45
CA LEU A 71 3.25 1.39 2.61
C LEU A 71 2.07 2.22 3.14
N LYS A 72 2.24 3.55 3.23
CA LYS A 72 1.18 4.45 3.68
C LYS A 72 -0.05 4.46 2.75
N GLU A 73 0.16 4.45 1.43
CA GLU A 73 -0.94 4.43 0.45
C GLU A 73 -1.76 3.12 0.51
N MET A 74 -1.13 2.04 0.95
CA MET A 74 -1.74 0.73 1.18
C MET A 74 -2.24 0.55 2.62
N ALA A 75 -2.18 1.60 3.45
CA ALA A 75 -2.51 1.57 4.87
C ALA A 75 -1.76 0.46 5.65
N VAL A 76 -0.48 0.24 5.33
CA VAL A 76 0.42 -0.65 6.07
C VAL A 76 1.26 0.16 7.05
N GLY A 77 1.13 -0.16 8.32
CA GLY A 77 1.92 0.44 9.40
C GLY A 77 3.38 0.01 9.36
N TYR A 78 4.26 0.97 9.66
CA TYR A 78 5.67 0.71 9.82
C TYR A 78 6.28 1.70 10.82
N ALA A 79 7.40 1.31 11.42
CA ALA A 79 8.19 2.16 12.29
C ALA A 79 9.68 1.99 11.99
N TYR A 80 10.45 3.07 12.08
CA TYR A 80 11.90 2.97 12.07
C TYR A 80 12.41 2.65 13.47
N LEU A 81 13.27 1.64 13.57
CA LEU A 81 13.89 1.25 14.83
C LEU A 81 15.01 2.23 15.19
N PRO A 82 15.18 2.57 16.48
CA PRO A 82 16.31 3.36 16.96
C PRO A 82 17.63 2.68 16.59
N SER A 83 18.54 3.45 15.98
CA SER A 83 19.83 2.94 15.52
C SER A 83 20.80 4.10 15.31
N ASN A 84 22.09 3.83 15.55
CA ASN A 84 23.19 4.74 15.24
C ASN A 84 23.68 4.60 13.79
N LYS A 85 23.08 3.71 13.00
CA LYS A 85 23.35 3.55 11.57
C LYS A 85 22.72 4.70 10.79
N SER A 86 23.34 5.08 9.67
CA SER A 86 22.78 6.04 8.72
C SER A 86 21.46 5.54 8.11
N TRP A 87 21.35 4.23 7.87
CA TRP A 87 20.11 3.57 7.48
C TRP A 87 19.46 2.89 8.67
N LYS A 88 18.23 3.30 9.00
CA LYS A 88 17.46 2.71 10.11
C LYS A 88 16.70 1.49 9.63
N ASP A 89 16.77 0.43 10.43
CA ASP A 89 15.95 -0.77 10.20
C ASP A 89 14.47 -0.40 10.35
N MET A 90 13.62 -0.98 9.52
CA MET A 90 12.18 -0.71 9.48
C MET A 90 11.41 -1.93 9.97
N LYS A 91 10.57 -1.78 11.00
CA LYS A 91 9.63 -2.81 11.42
C LYS A 91 8.29 -2.58 10.75
N ILE A 92 7.78 -3.58 10.04
CA ILE A 92 6.42 -3.62 9.51
C ILE A 92 5.48 -4.13 10.60
N ASP A 93 4.34 -3.47 10.77
CA ASP A 93 3.32 -3.85 11.73
C ASP A 93 2.47 -5.00 11.17
N LEU A 94 2.62 -6.19 11.75
CA LEU A 94 1.91 -7.39 11.33
C LEU A 94 0.50 -7.49 11.92
N GLU A 95 0.22 -6.80 13.02
CA GLU A 95 -1.09 -6.88 13.68
C GLU A 95 -2.20 -6.31 12.79
N GLN A 96 -1.84 -5.38 11.91
CA GLN A 96 -2.73 -4.79 10.92
C GLN A 96 -3.19 -5.77 9.83
N PHE A 97 -2.45 -6.88 9.60
CA PHE A 97 -2.84 -7.92 8.65
C PHE A 97 -3.82 -8.95 9.24
N ASN A 98 -4.14 -8.86 10.54
CA ASN A 98 -5.02 -9.78 11.26
C ASN A 98 -6.38 -9.17 11.64
N LEU A 99 -6.63 -7.91 11.27
CA LEU A 99 -7.93 -7.27 11.51
C LEU A 99 -8.93 -7.72 10.45
N PRO A 100 -10.14 -8.19 10.83
CA PRO A 100 -11.21 -8.40 9.87
C PRO A 100 -11.63 -7.04 9.30
N PHE A 101 -11.64 -6.94 7.96
CA PHE A 101 -12.21 -5.80 7.24
C PHE A 101 -13.74 -5.94 7.16
#